data_AF-A0A1C6WUE6-F1
#
_entry.id   AF-A0A1C6WUE6-F1
#
_cell.length_a   1.000
_cell.length_b   1.000
_cell.length_c   1.000
_cell.angle_alpha   90.00
_cell.angle_beta   90.00
_cell.angle_gamma   90.00
#
_symmetry.space_group_name_H-M   'P 1'
#
loop_
_entity.id
_entity.type
_entity.pdbx_description
1 polymer ?
#
loop_
_entity_poly.entity_id
_entity_poly.type
_entity_poly.pdbx_seq_one_letter_code
_entity_poly.pdbx_strand_id
1 'polypeptide(L)'
;MSEELCGQIDEIEKYVVFDSTSEKYKFNDEILNAYCPNKKCENDDLKLGSAFMALLNNFKSIEDEKIEDVKLNQYAVLWLSYKIKQNPNIEFIRNTIYDILKQNEWYRELSNSADDKENAMGFHFIYLTNLYKFLKGICETINKCKDSSTSSECKKSAEECGKLYRSCLIAFPWAEICNPYCNVLTNLKNDYDKIKEKYNLPELKLSEGLSDCNGECLKINNRYKDIVDAHNRSIDGSKKVPTLQNSLPNLPVIPKSINNGNKLPYIAVPLILIPIILGISYKYLTPVWRKKMKKKTMKKIINLSDQKKA
;
A
#
# COMPACT_ATOMS: atom_id res chain seq x y z
N MET A 1 15.13 -1.70 -0.49
CA MET A 1 14.61 -2.67 -1.47
C MET A 1 15.73 -3.64 -1.79
N SER A 2 15.45 -4.95 -1.73
CA SER A 2 16.41 -6.01 -2.07
C SER A 2 15.89 -6.84 -3.24
N GLU A 3 16.79 -7.61 -3.86
CA GLU A 3 16.44 -8.55 -4.93
C GLU A 3 15.50 -9.66 -4.41
N GLU A 4 15.72 -10.13 -3.19
CA GLU A 4 14.91 -11.17 -2.54
C GLU A 4 13.48 -10.68 -2.32
N LEU A 5 13.30 -9.46 -1.81
CA LEU A 5 11.97 -8.89 -1.58
C LEU A 5 11.21 -8.70 -2.90
N CYS A 6 11.89 -8.21 -3.94
CA CYS A 6 11.32 -8.12 -5.27
C CYS A 6 10.96 -9.49 -5.86
N GLY A 7 11.79 -10.50 -5.63
CA GLY A 7 11.49 -11.89 -5.99
C GLY A 7 10.20 -12.39 -5.35
N GLN A 8 9.95 -12.10 -4.07
CA GLN A 8 8.70 -12.46 -3.41
C GLN A 8 7.47 -11.76 -4.00
N ILE A 9 7.60 -10.50 -4.39
CA ILE A 9 6.54 -9.76 -5.10
C ILE A 9 6.30 -10.35 -6.50
N ASP A 10 7.36 -10.71 -7.22
CA ASP A 10 7.26 -11.32 -8.54
C ASP A 10 6.61 -12.71 -8.48
N GLU A 11 6.92 -13.50 -7.46
CA GLU A 11 6.32 -14.82 -7.24
C GLU A 11 4.83 -14.74 -6.94
N ILE A 12 4.41 -13.87 -6.02
CA ILE A 12 2.99 -13.78 -5.67
C ILE A 12 2.14 -13.27 -6.84
N GLU A 13 2.69 -12.40 -7.69
CA GLU A 13 2.04 -11.96 -8.93
C GLU A 13 1.80 -13.11 -9.91
N LYS A 14 2.72 -14.08 -9.99
CA LYS A 14 2.56 -15.28 -10.82
C LYS A 14 1.53 -16.24 -10.26
N TYR A 15 1.42 -16.35 -8.93
CA TYR A 15 0.48 -17.25 -8.29
C TYR A 15 -0.96 -16.73 -8.32
N VAL A 16 -1.16 -15.41 -8.29
CA VAL A 16 -2.50 -14.79 -8.22
C VAL A 16 -2.80 -13.98 -9.48
N VAL A 17 -3.54 -14.60 -10.39
CA VAL A 17 -3.90 -14.02 -11.68
C VAL A 17 -5.38 -13.64 -11.71
N PHE A 18 -5.65 -12.41 -12.14
CA PHE A 18 -7.00 -11.94 -12.40
C PHE A 18 -7.40 -12.31 -13.82
N ASP A 19 -8.52 -13.02 -13.97
CA ASP A 19 -9.13 -13.31 -15.26
C ASP A 19 -10.22 -12.29 -15.55
N SER A 20 -9.96 -11.37 -16.49
CA SER A 20 -10.88 -10.29 -16.85
C SER A 20 -12.17 -10.76 -17.51
N THR A 21 -12.21 -11.96 -18.10
CA THR A 21 -13.43 -12.50 -18.72
C THR A 21 -14.38 -13.03 -17.66
N SER A 22 -13.84 -13.71 -16.65
CA SER A 22 -14.66 -14.24 -15.54
C SER A 22 -14.82 -13.26 -14.37
N GLU A 23 -14.09 -12.14 -14.41
CA GLU A 23 -13.94 -11.18 -13.30
C GLU A 23 -13.56 -11.86 -11.97
N LYS A 24 -12.71 -12.88 -12.05
CA LYS A 24 -12.34 -13.71 -10.89
C LYS A 24 -10.85 -13.94 -10.78
N TYR A 25 -10.41 -14.18 -9.55
CA TYR A 25 -9.05 -14.61 -9.27
C TYR A 25 -8.86 -16.11 -9.42
N LYS A 26 -7.74 -16.49 -10.03
CA LYS A 26 -7.26 -17.86 -10.14
C LYS A 26 -5.93 -18.00 -9.41
N PHE A 27 -5.77 -19.14 -8.76
CA PHE A 27 -4.49 -19.57 -8.25
C PHE A 27 -3.83 -20.48 -9.28
N ASN A 28 -2.65 -20.09 -9.73
CA ASN A 28 -1.82 -20.93 -10.59
C ASN A 28 -1.05 -21.99 -9.78
N ASP A 29 -0.98 -21.83 -8.46
CA ASP A 29 -0.36 -22.78 -7.54
C ASP A 29 -1.22 -22.94 -6.28
N GLU A 30 -1.50 -24.19 -5.93
CA GLU A 30 -2.29 -24.55 -4.74
C GLU A 30 -1.54 -24.32 -3.43
N ILE A 31 -0.25 -23.97 -3.45
CA ILE A 31 0.53 -23.62 -2.24
C ILE A 31 -0.14 -22.51 -1.44
N LEU A 32 -0.82 -21.59 -2.12
CA LEU A 32 -1.56 -20.51 -1.49
C LEU A 32 -2.80 -21.01 -0.73
N ASN A 33 -3.33 -22.21 -1.02
CA ASN A 33 -4.42 -22.80 -0.23
C ASN A 33 -3.99 -23.07 1.23
N ALA A 34 -2.69 -23.15 1.51
CA ALA A 34 -2.20 -23.40 2.87
C ALA A 34 -2.59 -22.31 3.89
N TYR A 35 -2.91 -21.10 3.42
CA TYR A 35 -3.33 -19.98 4.27
C TYR A 35 -4.85 -19.76 4.29
N CYS A 36 -5.62 -20.61 3.61
CA CYS A 36 -7.07 -20.53 3.58
C CYS A 36 -7.75 -21.32 4.71
N PRO A 37 -8.95 -20.90 5.14
CA PRO A 37 -9.82 -21.71 5.99
C PRO A 37 -10.06 -23.09 5.34
N ASN A 38 -9.93 -24.16 6.13
CA ASN A 38 -10.05 -25.54 5.65
C ASN A 38 -9.16 -25.90 4.45
N LYS A 39 -8.11 -25.10 4.18
CA LYS A 39 -7.26 -25.19 2.98
C LYS A 39 -8.03 -25.07 1.66
N LYS A 40 -9.12 -24.31 1.64
CA LYS A 40 -9.92 -24.06 0.43
C LYS A 40 -10.18 -22.56 0.28
N CYS A 41 -9.79 -22.00 -0.87
CA CYS A 41 -10.02 -20.60 -1.21
C CYS A 41 -11.17 -20.47 -2.22
N GLU A 42 -12.39 -20.74 -1.75
CA GLU A 42 -13.56 -20.94 -2.63
C GLU A 42 -13.99 -19.66 -3.37
N ASN A 43 -13.81 -18.49 -2.75
CA ASN A 43 -14.11 -17.18 -3.35
C ASN A 43 -12.87 -16.28 -3.44
N ASP A 44 -13.03 -15.10 -4.05
CA ASP A 44 -11.92 -14.18 -4.30
C ASP A 44 -11.43 -13.48 -3.03
N ASP A 45 -12.31 -13.23 -2.07
CA ASP A 45 -11.92 -12.71 -0.75
C ASP A 45 -10.96 -13.69 -0.04
N LEU A 46 -11.29 -14.98 -0.06
CA LEU A 46 -10.43 -16.01 0.52
C LEU A 46 -9.12 -16.13 -0.24
N LYS A 47 -9.14 -16.07 -1.58
CA LYS A 47 -7.93 -16.13 -2.40
C LYS A 47 -6.99 -14.96 -2.10
N LEU A 48 -7.47 -13.73 -2.19
CA LEU A 48 -6.63 -12.56 -1.94
C LEU A 48 -6.14 -12.48 -0.49
N GLY A 49 -6.99 -12.84 0.48
CA GLY A 49 -6.58 -12.91 1.89
C GLY A 49 -5.48 -13.96 2.12
N SER A 50 -5.61 -15.14 1.51
CA SER A 50 -4.62 -16.20 1.59
C SER A 50 -3.27 -15.80 0.98
N ALA A 51 -3.32 -15.18 -0.20
CA ALA A 51 -2.15 -14.70 -0.91
C ALA A 51 -1.44 -13.56 -0.16
N PHE A 52 -2.20 -12.63 0.43
CA PHE A 52 -1.66 -11.58 1.28
C PHE A 52 -0.93 -12.15 2.50
N MET A 53 -1.52 -13.16 3.16
CA MET A 53 -0.87 -13.86 4.28
C MET A 53 0.38 -14.61 3.85
N ALA A 54 0.38 -15.22 2.66
CA ALA A 54 1.57 -15.86 2.10
C ALA A 54 2.69 -14.83 1.88
N LEU A 55 2.38 -13.70 1.25
CA LEU A 55 3.32 -12.62 0.97
C LEU A 55 3.95 -12.06 2.25
N LEU A 56 3.15 -11.80 3.29
CA LEU A 56 3.64 -11.34 4.59
C LEU A 56 4.59 -12.35 5.24
N ASN A 57 4.27 -13.64 5.18
CA ASN A 57 5.14 -14.69 5.75
C ASN A 57 6.44 -14.83 4.97
N ASN A 58 6.38 -14.68 3.64
CA ASN A 58 7.55 -14.70 2.79
C ASN A 58 8.47 -13.51 3.09
N PHE A 59 7.93 -12.29 3.21
CA PHE A 59 8.68 -11.11 3.61
C PHE A 59 9.39 -11.29 4.97
N LYS A 60 8.70 -11.84 5.97
CA LYS A 60 9.28 -12.13 7.30
C LYS A 60 10.37 -13.21 7.28
N SER A 61 10.42 -14.02 6.23
CA SER A 61 11.41 -15.09 6.08
C SER A 61 12.70 -14.64 5.43
N ILE A 62 12.75 -13.41 4.91
CA ILE A 62 13.95 -12.81 4.35
C ILE A 62 14.88 -12.48 5.53
N GLU A 63 16.01 -13.18 5.61
CA GLU A 63 17.07 -12.97 6.61
C GLU A 63 17.87 -11.71 6.26
N ASP A 64 17.23 -10.54 6.36
CA ASP A 64 17.88 -9.25 6.20
C ASP A 64 17.55 -8.40 7.44
N GLU A 65 18.50 -8.31 8.37
CA GLU A 65 18.35 -7.79 9.74
C GLU A 65 17.94 -6.28 9.83
N LYS A 66 17.55 -5.65 8.72
CA LYS A 66 17.38 -4.19 8.62
C LYS A 66 16.08 -3.72 7.96
N ILE A 67 15.17 -4.61 7.57
CA ILE A 67 13.87 -4.16 7.04
C ILE A 67 12.86 -4.08 8.18
N GLU A 68 12.41 -2.85 8.49
CA GLU A 68 11.37 -2.62 9.49
C GLU A 68 10.07 -3.34 9.10
N ASP A 69 9.49 -4.12 10.03
CA ASP A 69 8.21 -4.82 9.86
C ASP A 69 7.09 -3.91 9.32
N VAL A 70 7.09 -2.64 9.74
CA VAL A 70 6.13 -1.62 9.29
C VAL A 70 6.20 -1.43 7.77
N LYS A 71 7.41 -1.41 7.21
CA LYS A 71 7.64 -1.21 5.78
C LYS A 71 7.26 -2.43 4.95
N LEU A 72 7.53 -3.64 5.46
CA LEU A 72 7.09 -4.89 4.82
C LEU A 72 5.56 -4.96 4.73
N ASN A 73 4.88 -4.57 5.81
CA ASN A 73 3.43 -4.48 5.83
C ASN A 73 2.91 -3.45 4.83
N GLN A 74 3.57 -2.28 4.71
CA GLN A 74 3.26 -1.28 3.68
C GLN A 74 3.26 -1.89 2.28
N TYR A 75 4.32 -2.61 1.91
CA TYR A 75 4.42 -3.19 0.57
C TYR A 75 3.39 -4.29 0.30
N ALA A 76 3.08 -5.11 1.30
CA ALA A 76 2.01 -6.09 1.17
C ALA A 76 0.63 -5.42 0.99
N VAL A 77 0.36 -4.32 1.72
CA VAL A 77 -0.90 -3.56 1.58
C VAL A 77 -1.00 -2.90 0.21
N LEU A 78 0.10 -2.36 -0.32
CA LEU A 78 0.15 -1.81 -1.68
C LEU A 78 -0.22 -2.87 -2.72
N TRP A 79 0.38 -4.06 -2.62
CA TRP A 79 0.07 -5.20 -3.48
C TRP A 79 -1.42 -5.59 -3.41
N LEU A 80 -1.95 -5.73 -2.20
CA LEU A 80 -3.34 -6.13 -2.00
C LEU A 80 -4.31 -5.07 -2.54
N SER A 81 -3.99 -3.79 -2.34
CA SER A 81 -4.78 -2.65 -2.85
C SER A 81 -4.83 -2.64 -4.37
N TYR A 82 -3.69 -2.94 -5.03
CA TYR A 82 -3.63 -3.08 -6.48
C TYR A 82 -4.52 -4.23 -6.97
N LYS A 83 -4.48 -5.40 -6.33
CA LYS A 83 -5.34 -6.53 -6.68
C LYS A 83 -6.83 -6.20 -6.47
N ILE A 84 -7.21 -5.58 -5.36
CA ILE A 84 -8.62 -5.20 -5.13
C ILE A 84 -9.12 -4.18 -6.16
N LYS A 85 -8.23 -3.33 -6.69
CA LYS A 85 -8.62 -2.41 -7.76
C LYS A 85 -8.95 -3.13 -9.07
N GLN A 86 -8.37 -4.31 -9.34
CA GLN A 86 -8.67 -5.10 -10.54
C GLN A 86 -10.07 -5.73 -10.49
N ASN A 87 -10.58 -6.04 -9.29
CA ASN A 87 -11.93 -6.59 -9.10
C ASN A 87 -12.76 -5.69 -8.16
N PRO A 88 -13.58 -4.76 -8.69
CA PRO A 88 -14.40 -3.87 -7.86
C PRO A 88 -15.41 -4.62 -6.98
N ASN A 89 -15.81 -5.84 -7.37
CA ASN A 89 -16.85 -6.63 -6.70
C ASN A 89 -16.39 -7.29 -5.38
N ILE A 90 -15.10 -7.19 -5.05
CA ILE A 90 -14.56 -7.65 -3.77
C ILE A 90 -14.88 -6.60 -2.71
N GLU A 91 -15.94 -6.83 -1.93
CA GLU A 91 -16.46 -5.88 -0.94
C GLU A 91 -15.87 -6.12 0.46
N PHE A 92 -15.76 -7.37 0.90
CA PHE A 92 -15.36 -7.70 2.26
C PHE A 92 -13.90 -7.31 2.54
N ILE A 93 -12.95 -7.72 1.69
CA ILE A 93 -11.55 -7.29 1.89
C ILE A 93 -11.42 -5.77 1.70
N ARG A 94 -12.16 -5.18 0.76
CA ARG A 94 -12.12 -3.74 0.51
C ARG A 94 -12.46 -2.94 1.77
N ASN A 95 -13.55 -3.29 2.43
CA ASN A 95 -13.96 -2.69 3.71
C ASN A 95 -12.93 -2.97 4.82
N THR A 96 -12.40 -4.19 4.87
CA THR A 96 -11.37 -4.57 5.85
C THR A 96 -10.10 -3.72 5.71
N ILE A 97 -9.63 -3.48 4.48
CA ILE A 97 -8.46 -2.62 4.23
C ILE A 97 -8.76 -1.19 4.60
N TYR A 98 -9.93 -0.67 4.25
CA TYR A 98 -10.33 0.67 4.64
C TYR A 98 -10.30 0.85 6.17
N ASP A 99 -10.85 -0.12 6.91
CA ASP A 99 -10.81 -0.10 8.38
C ASP A 99 -9.37 -0.16 8.91
N ILE A 100 -8.50 -0.98 8.31
CA ILE A 100 -7.07 -1.06 8.66
C ILE A 100 -6.38 0.29 8.41
N LEU A 101 -6.58 0.90 7.24
CA LEU A 101 -5.98 2.18 6.88
C LEU A 101 -6.43 3.29 7.85
N LYS A 102 -7.72 3.29 8.21
CA LYS A 102 -8.31 4.23 9.16
C LYS A 102 -7.74 4.08 10.57
N GLN A 103 -7.71 2.85 11.09
CA GLN A 103 -7.25 2.58 12.46
C GLN A 103 -5.76 2.87 12.65
N ASN A 104 -4.95 2.71 11.61
CA ASN A 104 -3.52 3.00 11.66
C ASN A 104 -3.18 4.45 11.34
N GLU A 105 -4.18 5.33 11.26
CA GLU A 105 -4.02 6.73 10.88
C GLU A 105 -3.26 6.91 9.55
N TRP A 106 -3.31 5.90 8.67
CA TRP A 106 -2.84 6.05 7.30
C TRP A 106 -3.76 6.96 6.49
N TYR A 107 -4.92 7.28 7.05
CA TYR A 107 -5.91 8.11 6.46
C TYR A 107 -6.82 8.67 7.57
N ARG A 108 -7.40 9.86 7.33
CA ARG A 108 -8.36 10.51 8.23
C ARG A 108 -9.45 11.18 7.41
N GLU A 109 -10.60 10.55 7.12
CA GLU A 109 -11.78 11.32 6.66
C GLU A 109 -12.54 11.84 7.87
N LEU A 110 -13.16 13.00 7.61
CA LEU A 110 -14.19 13.60 8.41
C LEU A 110 -15.62 13.07 8.14
N SER A 111 -15.88 12.27 7.10
CA SER A 111 -17.26 11.90 6.74
C SER A 111 -17.79 10.61 7.38
N ASN A 112 -19.06 10.65 7.79
CA ASN A 112 -19.79 9.58 8.45
C ASN A 112 -20.80 8.86 7.53
N SER A 113 -21.05 9.34 6.31
CA SER A 113 -22.07 8.75 5.41
C SER A 113 -21.54 7.49 4.69
N ALA A 114 -22.43 6.64 4.19
CA ALA A 114 -22.04 5.42 3.47
C ALA A 114 -21.50 5.74 2.05
N ASP A 115 -22.17 6.63 1.32
CA ASP A 115 -21.78 7.04 -0.03
C ASP A 115 -20.43 7.77 -0.06
N ASP A 116 -20.15 8.59 0.96
CA ASP A 116 -18.85 9.25 1.04
C ASP A 116 -17.71 8.26 1.29
N LYS A 117 -17.97 7.18 2.05
CA LYS A 117 -16.98 6.12 2.28
C LYS A 117 -16.69 5.35 1.00
N GLU A 118 -17.72 5.00 0.22
CA GLU A 118 -17.54 4.25 -1.02
C GLU A 118 -16.72 5.05 -2.04
N ASN A 119 -17.09 6.32 -2.25
CA ASN A 119 -16.37 7.21 -3.16
C ASN A 119 -14.92 7.41 -2.72
N ALA A 120 -14.71 7.68 -1.44
CA ALA A 120 -13.37 7.94 -0.94
C ALA A 120 -12.49 6.68 -0.97
N MET A 121 -13.03 5.50 -0.62
CA MET A 121 -12.37 4.21 -0.86
C MET A 121 -11.93 4.07 -2.32
N GLY A 122 -12.82 4.37 -3.27
CA GLY A 122 -12.51 4.33 -4.70
C GLY A 122 -11.28 5.15 -5.10
N PHE A 123 -11.15 6.37 -4.56
CA PHE A 123 -9.99 7.23 -4.75
C PHE A 123 -8.73 6.69 -4.04
N HIS A 124 -8.85 6.23 -2.79
CA HIS A 124 -7.74 5.66 -2.02
C HIS A 124 -7.04 4.51 -2.77
N PHE A 125 -7.81 3.60 -3.35
CA PHE A 125 -7.24 2.48 -4.11
C PHE A 125 -6.49 2.92 -5.37
N ILE A 126 -6.87 4.03 -6.01
CA ILE A 126 -6.14 4.58 -7.17
C ILE A 126 -4.74 5.05 -6.73
N TYR A 127 -4.64 5.74 -5.60
CA TYR A 127 -3.37 6.26 -5.09
C TYR A 127 -2.44 5.14 -4.61
N LEU A 128 -2.98 4.18 -3.85
CA LEU A 128 -2.24 2.99 -3.42
C LEU A 128 -1.80 2.15 -4.62
N THR A 129 -2.60 2.09 -5.69
CA THR A 129 -2.22 1.46 -6.96
C THR A 129 -1.03 2.17 -7.61
N ASN A 130 -0.95 3.50 -7.59
CA ASN A 130 0.20 4.23 -8.13
C ASN A 130 1.47 3.96 -7.32
N LEU A 131 1.37 3.94 -5.99
CA LEU A 131 2.48 3.55 -5.12
C LEU A 131 2.94 2.11 -5.39
N TYR A 132 2.00 1.18 -5.59
CA TYR A 132 2.33 -0.20 -5.95
C TYR A 132 3.03 -0.29 -7.32
N LYS A 133 2.55 0.46 -8.32
CA LYS A 133 3.23 0.52 -9.63
C LYS A 133 4.65 1.05 -9.49
N PHE A 134 4.88 2.08 -8.68
CA PHE A 134 6.23 2.58 -8.41
C PHE A 134 7.09 1.54 -7.68
N LEU A 135 6.57 0.88 -6.65
CA LEU A 135 7.22 -0.27 -6.00
C LEU A 135 7.63 -1.35 -7.02
N LYS A 136 6.74 -1.69 -7.95
CA LYS A 136 7.00 -2.67 -9.00
C LYS A 136 8.06 -2.19 -10.00
N GLY A 137 8.02 -0.92 -10.39
CA GLY A 137 9.04 -0.30 -11.25
C GLY A 137 10.44 -0.30 -10.64
N ILE A 138 10.55 -0.13 -9.32
CA ILE A 138 11.82 -0.31 -8.59
C ILE A 138 12.30 -1.76 -8.74
N CYS A 139 11.42 -2.74 -8.53
CA CYS A 139 11.76 -4.16 -8.68
C CYS A 139 12.15 -4.56 -10.11
N GLU A 140 11.42 -4.07 -11.11
CA GLU A 140 11.77 -4.28 -12.52
C GLU A 140 13.14 -3.70 -12.84
N THR A 141 13.46 -2.52 -12.31
CA THR A 141 14.77 -1.88 -12.49
C THR A 141 15.88 -2.71 -11.87
N ILE A 142 15.70 -3.20 -10.64
CA ILE A 142 16.65 -4.14 -10.01
C ILE A 142 16.88 -5.36 -10.90
N ASN A 143 15.80 -6.01 -11.35
CA ASN A 143 15.86 -7.22 -12.17
C ASN A 143 16.57 -6.98 -13.51
N LYS A 144 16.41 -5.81 -14.13
CA LYS A 144 17.04 -5.45 -15.40
C LYS A 144 18.47 -4.93 -15.28
N CYS A 145 18.85 -4.43 -14.10
CA CYS A 145 20.16 -3.83 -13.86
C CYS A 145 21.14 -4.76 -13.13
N LYS A 146 20.67 -5.85 -12.50
CA LYS A 146 21.50 -6.75 -11.68
C LYS A 146 22.68 -7.37 -12.42
N ASP A 147 22.50 -7.73 -13.70
CA ASP A 147 23.54 -8.35 -14.52
C ASP A 147 24.41 -7.30 -15.22
N SER A 148 23.83 -6.15 -15.58
CA SER A 148 24.55 -5.04 -16.21
C SER A 148 23.79 -3.72 -16.05
N SER A 149 24.39 -2.82 -15.27
CA SER A 149 23.88 -1.47 -15.02
C SER A 149 23.98 -0.52 -16.22
N THR A 150 24.82 -0.84 -17.21
CA THR A 150 25.01 0.00 -18.40
C THR A 150 24.16 -0.45 -19.59
N SER A 151 23.45 -1.58 -19.46
CA SER A 151 22.59 -2.14 -20.50
C SER A 151 21.48 -1.17 -20.91
N SER A 152 21.06 -1.27 -22.17
CA SER A 152 19.92 -0.50 -22.68
C SER A 152 18.62 -0.82 -21.93
N GLU A 153 18.44 -2.07 -21.52
CA GLU A 153 17.28 -2.51 -20.72
C GLU A 153 17.27 -1.87 -19.34
N CYS A 154 18.41 -1.84 -18.64
CA CYS A 154 18.53 -1.17 -17.35
C CYS A 154 18.20 0.33 -17.46
N LYS A 155 18.79 1.03 -18.44
CA LYS A 155 18.53 2.46 -18.68
C LYS A 155 17.04 2.73 -18.93
N LYS A 156 16.42 1.96 -19.81
CA LYS A 156 14.99 2.07 -20.13
C LYS A 156 14.12 1.82 -18.89
N SER A 157 14.44 0.80 -18.10
CA SER A 157 13.71 0.49 -16.86
C SER A 157 13.83 1.61 -15.83
N ALA A 158 15.03 2.18 -15.65
CA ALA A 158 15.24 3.30 -14.73
C ALA A 158 14.48 4.56 -15.16
N GLU A 159 14.42 4.85 -16.47
CA GLU A 159 13.61 5.95 -17.01
C GLU A 159 12.11 5.76 -16.76
N GLU A 160 11.59 4.55 -16.99
CA GLU A 160 10.19 4.21 -16.70
C GLU A 160 9.88 4.29 -15.19
N CYS A 161 10.79 3.80 -14.33
CA CYS A 161 10.68 3.94 -12.89
C CYS A 161 10.58 5.43 -12.47
N GLY A 162 11.35 6.30 -13.13
CA GLY A 162 11.24 7.76 -12.97
C GLY A 162 9.88 8.32 -13.35
N LYS A 163 9.23 7.81 -14.40
CA LYS A 163 7.86 8.22 -14.78
C LYS A 163 6.84 7.78 -13.74
N LEU A 164 6.96 6.55 -13.24
CA LEU A 164 6.08 6.01 -12.19
C LEU A 164 6.16 6.84 -10.90
N TYR A 165 7.37 7.24 -10.49
CA TYR A 165 7.55 8.16 -9.36
C TYR A 165 6.81 9.49 -9.57
N ARG A 166 6.91 10.10 -10.76
CA ARG A 166 6.19 11.34 -11.08
C ARG A 166 4.68 11.16 -11.06
N SER A 167 4.17 10.02 -11.54
CA SER A 167 2.74 9.71 -11.47
C SER A 167 2.22 9.70 -10.02
N CYS A 168 3.02 9.26 -9.06
CA CYS A 168 2.67 9.32 -7.63
C CYS A 168 2.54 10.76 -7.10
N LEU A 169 3.17 11.75 -7.74
CA LEU A 169 3.16 13.17 -7.35
C LEU A 169 2.12 13.99 -8.11
N ILE A 170 1.74 13.59 -9.33
CA ILE A 170 0.73 14.31 -10.13
C ILE A 170 -0.68 13.86 -9.78
N ALA A 171 -0.87 12.56 -9.55
CA ALA A 171 -2.14 12.00 -9.11
C ALA A 171 -2.27 12.11 -7.57
N PHE A 172 -1.97 13.27 -7.01
CA PHE A 172 -1.81 13.44 -5.58
C PHE A 172 -3.15 13.67 -4.86
N PRO A 173 -3.35 13.13 -3.65
CA PRO A 173 -4.63 13.22 -2.97
C PRO A 173 -4.80 14.53 -2.18
N TRP A 174 -5.98 14.62 -1.56
CA TRP A 174 -6.54 15.74 -0.84
C TRP A 174 -5.76 15.99 0.45
N ALA A 175 -5.97 17.13 1.09
CA ALA A 175 -5.24 17.59 2.26
C ALA A 175 -5.13 16.53 3.40
N GLU A 176 -6.15 15.70 3.60
CA GLU A 176 -6.20 14.76 4.72
C GLU A 176 -5.35 13.49 4.55
N ILE A 177 -5.03 13.09 3.32
CA ILE A 177 -4.34 11.81 3.01
C ILE A 177 -2.83 12.01 2.88
N CYS A 178 -2.42 13.27 2.92
CA CYS A 178 -1.10 13.74 2.55
C CYS A 178 0.05 13.10 3.34
N ASN A 179 0.00 13.19 4.66
CA ASN A 179 1.14 12.80 5.50
C ASN A 179 1.43 11.28 5.42
N PRO A 180 0.44 10.38 5.53
CA PRO A 180 0.74 8.95 5.49
C PRO A 180 1.09 8.45 4.09
N TYR A 181 0.46 8.99 3.04
CA TYR A 181 0.83 8.70 1.65
C TYR A 181 2.28 9.10 1.37
N CYS A 182 2.68 10.30 1.79
CA CYS A 182 4.06 10.77 1.63
C CYS A 182 5.07 9.95 2.41
N ASN A 183 4.71 9.41 3.56
CA ASN A 183 5.59 8.51 4.29
C ASN A 183 5.91 7.25 3.46
N VAL A 184 4.88 6.62 2.87
CA VAL A 184 5.08 5.43 2.00
C VAL A 184 5.87 5.80 0.74
N LEU A 185 5.55 6.91 0.08
CA LEU A 185 6.27 7.37 -1.10
C LEU A 185 7.74 7.69 -0.79
N THR A 186 8.01 8.32 0.35
CA THR A 186 9.37 8.61 0.83
C THR A 186 10.14 7.32 1.10
N ASN A 187 9.52 6.31 1.71
CA ASN A 187 10.13 4.99 1.91
C ASN A 187 10.49 4.31 0.58
N LEU A 188 9.62 4.39 -0.42
CA LEU A 188 9.90 3.87 -1.77
C LEU A 188 11.01 4.67 -2.47
N LYS A 189 11.01 6.00 -2.34
CA LYS A 189 12.06 6.86 -2.90
C LYS A 189 13.42 6.55 -2.28
N ASN A 190 13.49 6.43 -0.96
CA ASN A 190 14.71 6.05 -0.24
C ASN A 190 15.22 4.67 -0.68
N ASP A 191 14.30 3.77 -1.00
CA ASP A 191 14.64 2.48 -1.56
C ASP A 191 15.19 2.55 -2.98
N TYR A 192 14.64 3.44 -3.81
CA TYR A 192 15.21 3.75 -5.11
C TYR A 192 16.62 4.37 -4.96
N ASP A 193 16.82 5.31 -4.04
CA ASP A 193 18.12 5.98 -3.85
C ASP A 193 19.22 4.98 -3.48
N LYS A 194 18.92 3.97 -2.66
CA LYS A 194 19.86 2.88 -2.35
C LYS A 194 20.26 2.06 -3.59
N ILE A 195 19.30 1.71 -4.44
CA ILE A 195 19.63 0.96 -5.67
C ILE A 195 20.25 1.85 -6.75
N LYS A 196 19.97 3.16 -6.72
CA LYS A 196 20.58 4.15 -7.59
C LYS A 196 22.10 4.17 -7.37
N GLU A 197 22.53 4.17 -6.11
CA GLU A 197 23.94 4.06 -5.76
C GLU A 197 24.53 2.71 -6.19
N LYS A 198 23.82 1.60 -5.93
CA LYS A 198 24.28 0.24 -6.31
C LYS A 198 24.50 0.07 -7.82
N TYR A 199 23.60 0.62 -8.64
CA TYR A 199 23.58 0.41 -10.09
C TYR A 199 23.90 1.66 -10.92
N ASN A 200 24.40 2.74 -10.31
CA ASN A 200 24.68 4.02 -11.00
C ASN A 200 23.48 4.54 -11.83
N LEU A 201 22.27 4.46 -11.27
CA LEU A 201 21.04 4.85 -11.97
C LEU A 201 20.87 6.38 -12.03
N PRO A 202 20.07 6.90 -12.97
CA PRO A 202 19.70 8.31 -12.97
C PRO A 202 18.91 8.71 -11.71
N GLU A 203 19.02 9.97 -11.34
CA GLU A 203 18.16 10.56 -10.32
C GLU A 203 16.70 10.62 -10.77
N LEU A 204 15.77 10.47 -9.82
CA LEU A 204 14.34 10.69 -10.03
C LEU A 204 14.05 12.18 -10.21
N LYS A 205 14.39 12.73 -11.37
CA LYS A 205 14.22 14.16 -11.68
C LYS A 205 12.75 14.57 -11.59
N LEU A 206 12.46 15.65 -10.89
CA LEU A 206 11.16 16.30 -10.91
C LEU A 206 11.03 17.18 -12.17
N SER A 207 9.82 17.27 -12.72
CA SER A 207 9.52 18.25 -13.77
C SER A 207 9.48 19.66 -13.18
N GLU A 208 9.72 20.68 -14.01
CA GLU A 208 9.63 22.07 -13.57
C GLU A 208 8.25 22.37 -12.95
N GLY A 209 8.25 23.06 -11.81
CA GLY A 209 7.05 23.36 -11.02
C GLY A 209 6.58 22.26 -10.06
N LEU A 210 7.09 21.04 -10.19
CA LEU A 210 6.80 19.93 -9.28
C LEU A 210 7.78 19.92 -8.10
N SER A 211 7.25 19.75 -6.89
CA SER A 211 8.00 19.61 -5.65
C SER A 211 8.02 18.15 -5.21
N ASP A 212 8.80 17.84 -4.18
CA ASP A 212 8.67 16.54 -3.50
C ASP A 212 7.27 16.37 -2.88
N CYS A 213 6.99 15.17 -2.39
CA CYS A 213 5.69 14.81 -1.82
C CYS A 213 5.23 15.79 -0.73
N ASN A 214 6.11 16.19 0.19
CA ASN A 214 5.75 17.09 1.28
C ASN A 214 5.50 18.52 0.78
N GLY A 215 6.26 18.95 -0.23
CA GLY A 215 6.03 20.21 -0.92
C GLY A 215 4.68 20.24 -1.65
N GLU A 216 4.32 19.18 -2.37
CA GLU A 216 3.00 19.06 -3.01
C GLU A 216 1.87 19.03 -1.98
N CYS A 217 2.09 18.32 -0.86
CA CYS A 217 1.16 18.34 0.27
C CYS A 217 0.92 19.73 0.83
N LEU A 218 1.97 20.50 1.02
CA LEU A 218 1.86 21.86 1.53
C LEU A 218 1.06 22.75 0.58
N LYS A 219 1.29 22.64 -0.74
CA LYS A 219 0.51 23.37 -1.76
C LYS A 219 -0.98 23.06 -1.66
N ILE A 220 -1.33 21.79 -1.49
CA ILE A 220 -2.73 21.34 -1.39
C ILE A 220 -3.38 21.79 -0.09
N ASN A 221 -2.68 21.67 1.04
CA ASN A 221 -3.17 22.13 2.34
C ASN A 221 -3.47 23.63 2.34
N ASN A 222 -2.60 24.43 1.71
CA ASN A 222 -2.82 25.87 1.58
C ASN A 222 -4.05 26.18 0.71
N ARG A 223 -4.17 25.53 -0.46
CA ARG A 223 -5.35 25.68 -1.34
C ARG A 223 -6.65 25.31 -0.62
N TYR A 224 -6.65 24.22 0.15
CA TYR A 224 -7.80 23.80 0.93
C TYR A 224 -8.18 24.84 1.98
N LYS A 225 -7.20 25.36 2.72
CA LYS A 225 -7.42 26.43 3.69
C LYS A 225 -8.02 27.68 3.06
N ASP A 226 -7.51 28.11 1.91
CA ASP A 226 -8.02 29.28 1.18
C ASP A 226 -9.49 29.11 0.76
N ILE A 227 -9.88 27.90 0.32
CA ILE A 227 -11.26 27.55 -0.04
C ILE A 227 -12.18 27.63 1.18
N VAL A 228 -11.77 27.07 2.32
CA VAL A 228 -12.55 27.10 3.56
C VAL A 228 -12.71 28.54 4.07
N ASP A 229 -11.63 29.32 4.06
CA ASP A 229 -11.63 30.71 4.48
C ASP A 229 -12.50 31.61 3.57
N ALA A 230 -12.56 31.33 2.27
CA ALA A 230 -13.46 32.00 1.34
C ALA A 230 -14.94 31.63 1.60
N HIS A 231 -15.23 30.36 1.86
CA HIS A 231 -16.58 29.90 2.16
C HIS A 231 -17.14 30.51 3.45
N ASN A 232 -16.34 30.54 4.51
CA ASN A 232 -16.73 31.12 5.80
C ASN A 232 -17.04 32.62 5.69
N ARG A 233 -16.26 33.36 4.89
CA ARG A 233 -16.53 34.79 4.60
C ARG A 233 -17.83 35.00 3.80
N SER A 234 -18.20 34.06 2.93
CA SER A 234 -19.44 34.15 2.15
C SER A 234 -20.70 33.88 2.97
N ILE A 235 -20.60 33.08 4.04
CA ILE A 235 -21.74 32.74 4.92
C ILE A 235 -22.09 33.91 5.84
N ASP A 236 -21.08 34.63 6.35
CA ASP A 236 -21.28 35.76 7.28
C ASP A 236 -21.93 36.99 6.61
N GLY A 237 -21.93 37.04 5.27
CA GLY A 237 -22.50 38.14 4.47
C GLY A 237 -23.91 37.93 3.92
N SER A 238 -24.53 36.75 4.04
CA SER A 238 -25.78 36.43 3.34
C SER A 238 -27.00 36.32 4.27
N LYS A 239 -27.90 37.32 4.20
CA LYS A 239 -29.29 37.19 4.69
C LYS A 239 -30.02 36.15 3.81
N LYS A 240 -30.64 35.16 4.45
CA LYS A 240 -31.42 34.06 3.83
C LYS A 240 -32.45 34.55 2.81
N VAL A 241 -32.40 34.04 1.57
CA VAL A 241 -33.51 33.94 0.60
C VAL A 241 -33.31 32.65 -0.24
N PRO A 242 -34.36 31.88 -0.64
CA PRO A 242 -34.21 30.49 -1.04
C PRO A 242 -33.82 30.24 -2.51
N THR A 243 -33.25 29.04 -2.66
CA THR A 243 -32.72 28.27 -3.80
C THR A 243 -33.27 28.55 -5.20
N LEU A 244 -32.35 28.75 -6.17
CA LEU A 244 -32.56 28.41 -7.58
C LEU A 244 -31.38 27.57 -8.09
N GLN A 245 -31.73 26.38 -8.55
CA GLN A 245 -30.87 25.34 -9.10
C GLN A 245 -30.52 25.70 -10.56
N ASN A 246 -29.23 25.63 -10.94
CA ASN A 246 -28.77 25.14 -12.25
C ASN A 246 -27.23 25.16 -12.39
N SER A 247 -26.69 23.95 -12.59
CA SER A 247 -25.56 23.55 -13.47
C SER A 247 -24.25 24.37 -13.52
N LEU A 248 -23.17 23.81 -12.95
CA LEU A 248 -21.77 23.89 -13.46
C LEU A 248 -21.01 22.62 -13.00
N PRO A 249 -20.01 22.09 -13.75
CA PRO A 249 -19.50 20.75 -13.55
C PRO A 249 -18.53 20.62 -12.36
N ASN A 250 -18.78 19.59 -11.54
CA ASN A 250 -17.91 18.95 -10.54
C ASN A 250 -17.00 19.87 -9.69
N LEU A 251 -17.59 20.54 -8.71
CA LEU A 251 -16.89 20.94 -7.48
C LEU A 251 -16.74 19.73 -6.54
N PRO A 252 -15.64 19.60 -5.77
CA PRO A 252 -15.57 18.62 -4.68
C PRO A 252 -16.66 18.92 -3.65
N VAL A 253 -17.36 17.87 -3.20
CA VAL A 253 -18.33 17.94 -2.11
C VAL A 253 -17.62 18.48 -0.87
N ILE A 254 -17.99 19.69 -0.42
CA ILE A 254 -17.44 20.32 0.78
C ILE A 254 -18.02 19.58 2.00
N PRO A 255 -17.21 18.85 2.80
CA PRO A 255 -17.70 18.24 4.03
C PRO A 255 -17.93 19.32 5.09
N LYS A 256 -19.03 19.21 5.86
CA LYS A 256 -19.29 20.08 7.03
C LYS A 256 -18.20 19.86 8.08
N SER A 257 -17.38 20.89 8.34
CA SER A 257 -16.33 20.87 9.35
C SER A 257 -16.91 20.85 10.77
N ILE A 258 -16.50 19.88 11.60
CA ILE A 258 -16.57 19.99 13.06
C ILE A 258 -15.18 20.31 13.57
N ASN A 259 -15.02 21.51 14.10
CA ASN A 259 -13.77 22.06 14.59
C ASN A 259 -13.40 21.33 15.88
N ASN A 260 -12.36 20.48 15.87
CA ASN A 260 -11.68 20.05 17.09
C ASN A 260 -10.18 20.07 16.82
N GLY A 261 -9.57 21.22 17.07
CA GLY A 261 -8.13 21.34 17.19
C GLY A 261 -7.69 20.59 18.43
N ASN A 262 -6.83 19.59 18.26
CA ASN A 262 -5.90 19.11 19.27
C ASN A 262 -4.67 18.55 18.51
N LYS A 263 -3.53 19.24 18.63
CA LYS A 263 -2.21 18.67 18.33
C LYS A 263 -1.99 17.52 19.32
N LEU A 264 -1.86 16.28 18.86
CA LEU A 264 -1.41 15.16 19.67
C LEU A 264 -0.08 14.60 19.15
N PRO A 265 0.78 14.08 20.05
CA PRO A 265 2.16 13.75 19.76
C PRO A 265 2.25 12.44 18.99
N TYR A 266 3.10 12.47 17.97
CA TYR A 266 3.52 11.36 17.11
C TYR A 266 4.31 10.33 17.94
N ILE A 267 3.64 9.37 18.57
CA ILE A 267 4.30 8.33 19.39
C ILE A 267 3.65 6.95 19.15
N ALA A 268 4.44 6.08 18.51
CA ALA A 268 4.46 4.62 18.62
C ALA A 268 3.12 3.84 18.55
N VAL A 269 2.60 3.60 17.34
CA VAL A 269 1.49 2.64 17.09
C VAL A 269 1.78 1.55 16.01
N PRO A 270 2.97 0.93 15.90
CA PRO A 270 3.11 -0.28 15.06
C PRO A 270 2.43 -1.55 15.64
N LEU A 271 1.99 -1.55 16.90
CA LEU A 271 1.61 -2.77 17.63
C LEU A 271 0.15 -3.21 17.47
N ILE A 272 -0.69 -2.48 16.73
CA ILE A 272 -2.13 -2.77 16.58
C ILE A 272 -2.48 -3.51 15.27
N LEU A 273 -1.58 -3.54 14.29
CA LEU A 273 -1.72 -4.39 13.08
C LEU A 273 -1.73 -5.89 13.43
N ILE A 274 -1.00 -6.24 14.48
CA ILE A 274 -0.78 -7.61 14.91
C ILE A 274 -2.09 -8.22 15.45
N PRO A 275 -2.85 -7.64 16.39
CA PRO A 275 -4.03 -8.29 16.96
C PRO A 275 -5.26 -8.43 16.05
N ILE A 276 -5.35 -7.74 14.91
CA ILE A 276 -6.53 -7.82 14.02
C ILE A 276 -6.29 -8.81 12.89
N ILE A 277 -5.11 -8.74 12.25
CA ILE A 277 -4.66 -9.78 11.31
C ILE A 277 -4.36 -11.07 12.07
N LEU A 278 -3.73 -11.00 13.27
CA LEU A 278 -3.72 -12.14 14.20
C LEU A 278 -5.09 -12.39 14.80
N GLY A 279 -6.03 -11.47 14.99
CA GLY A 279 -7.34 -11.81 15.57
C GLY A 279 -8.14 -12.73 14.66
N ILE A 280 -8.15 -12.39 13.37
CA ILE A 280 -8.72 -13.21 12.31
C ILE A 280 -7.89 -14.48 12.14
N SER A 281 -6.55 -14.38 12.07
CA SER A 281 -5.72 -15.55 11.78
C SER A 281 -5.45 -16.46 13.00
N TYR A 282 -5.47 -15.98 14.24
CA TYR A 282 -5.33 -16.70 15.52
C TYR A 282 -6.59 -17.53 15.84
N LYS A 283 -7.77 -17.05 15.42
CA LYS A 283 -8.99 -17.86 15.41
C LYS A 283 -8.87 -19.10 14.50
N TYR A 284 -7.97 -19.09 13.50
CA TYR A 284 -7.84 -20.15 12.49
C TYR A 284 -6.45 -20.84 12.39
N LEU A 285 -5.37 -20.33 13.00
CA LEU A 285 -3.97 -20.79 12.78
C LEU A 285 -3.26 -21.40 14.01
N THR A 286 -3.84 -21.36 15.21
CA THR A 286 -3.18 -21.81 16.45
C THR A 286 -2.72 -23.28 16.48
N PRO A 287 -3.37 -24.27 15.83
CA PRO A 287 -2.89 -25.66 15.87
C PRO A 287 -1.70 -25.94 14.93
N VAL A 288 -1.55 -25.15 13.86
CA VAL A 288 -0.63 -25.46 12.75
C VAL A 288 0.74 -24.80 12.95
N TRP A 289 0.75 -23.56 13.45
CA TRP A 289 1.98 -22.79 13.71
C TRP A 289 2.91 -23.46 14.74
N ARG A 290 2.34 -24.00 15.83
CA ARG A 290 3.13 -24.74 16.86
C ARG A 290 3.83 -25.98 16.31
N LYS A 291 3.29 -26.64 15.27
CA LYS A 291 3.90 -27.84 14.68
C LYS A 291 5.01 -27.52 13.68
N LYS A 292 4.89 -26.43 12.91
CA LYS A 292 5.88 -26.07 11.88
C LYS A 292 7.16 -25.45 12.47
N MET A 293 7.04 -24.59 13.49
CA MET A 293 8.22 -24.07 14.23
C MET A 293 8.98 -25.21 14.92
N LYS A 294 8.28 -26.12 15.61
CA LYS A 294 8.92 -27.29 16.26
C LYS A 294 9.69 -28.16 15.26
N LYS A 295 9.18 -28.34 14.02
CA LYS A 295 9.86 -29.13 12.97
C LYS A 295 11.11 -28.41 12.42
N LYS A 296 11.10 -27.08 12.30
CA LYS A 296 12.28 -26.29 11.85
C LYS A 296 13.35 -26.24 12.94
N THR A 297 12.97 -26.09 14.22
CA THR A 297 13.90 -26.12 15.36
C THR A 297 14.51 -27.51 15.57
N MET A 298 13.73 -28.59 15.45
CA MET A 298 14.27 -29.96 15.54
C MET A 298 15.26 -30.29 14.43
N LYS A 299 15.00 -29.89 13.17
CA LYS A 299 15.98 -30.07 12.07
C LYS A 299 17.28 -29.31 12.31
N LYS A 300 17.22 -28.11 12.90
CA LYS A 300 18.41 -27.30 13.21
C LYS A 300 19.25 -27.94 14.34
N ILE A 301 18.60 -28.51 15.36
CA ILE A 301 19.27 -29.22 16.46
C ILE A 301 19.95 -30.52 15.97
N ILE A 302 19.29 -31.28 15.09
CA ILE A 302 19.87 -32.51 14.51
C ILE A 302 21.13 -32.17 13.69
N ASN A 303 21.05 -31.18 12.79
CA ASN A 303 22.21 -30.79 11.97
C ASN A 303 23.38 -30.22 12.81
N LEU A 304 23.10 -29.52 13.91
CA LEU A 304 24.12 -29.03 14.85
C LEU A 304 24.74 -30.15 15.69
N SER A 305 23.97 -31.21 15.99
CA SER A 305 24.46 -32.41 16.68
C SER A 305 25.34 -33.27 15.77
N ASP A 306 25.04 -33.33 14.47
CA ASP A 306 25.82 -34.11 13.51
C ASP A 306 27.15 -33.42 13.15
N GLN A 307 27.19 -32.09 13.09
CA GLN A 307 28.44 -31.34 12.90
C GLN A 307 29.42 -31.41 14.08
N LYS A 308 28.95 -31.80 15.28
CA LYS A 308 29.81 -32.00 16.46
C LYS A 308 30.36 -33.42 16.58
N LYS A 309 30.03 -34.32 15.66
CA LYS A 309 30.48 -35.72 15.62
C LYS A 309 31.48 -36.04 14.50
N ALA A 310 31.91 -35.02 13.74
CA ALA A 310 32.96 -35.12 12.73
C ALA A 310 34.27 -34.51 13.25
#